data_AF-A0A821XVJ5-F1
#
_entry.id   AF-A0A821XVJ5-F1
#
_cell.length_a   1.000
_cell.length_b   1.000
_cell.length_c   1.000
_cell.angle_alpha   90.00
_cell.angle_beta   90.00
_cell.angle_gamma   90.00
#
_symmetry.space_group_name_H-M   'P 1'
#
loop_
_entity.id
_entity.type
_entity.pdbx_description
1 polymer ?
#
loop_
_entity_poly.entity_id
_entity_poly.type
_entity_poly.pdbx_seq_one_letter_code
_entity_poly.pdbx_strand_id
1 'polypeptide(L)' 'TGFMGITGNKGGVGISFRFYESTLCFVNCHFASGEAQTQRRNEDYQTIESRMTFTDGINHSYKDYIWYTPTTPNSLAPNA' A
#
# COMPACT_ATOMS: atom_id res chain seq x y z
N THR A 1 2.86 10.30 0.30
CA THR A 1 3.90 9.28 0.11
C THR A 1 5.21 9.85 -0.46
N GLY A 2 5.24 10.95 -1.23
CA GLY A 2 6.47 11.69 -1.57
C GLY A 2 6.97 12.65 -0.48
N PHE A 3 8.23 13.14 -0.56
CA PHE A 3 8.74 14.22 0.31
C PHE A 3 7.74 15.37 0.32
N MET A 4 7.06 15.57 1.46
CA MET A 4 5.98 16.56 1.62
C MET A 4 4.80 16.46 0.62
N GLY A 5 4.64 15.33 -0.08
CA GLY A 5 3.66 15.17 -1.17
C GLY A 5 4.06 15.81 -2.50
N ILE A 6 5.29 16.34 -2.62
CA ILE A 6 5.76 17.11 -3.78
C ILE A 6 6.53 16.22 -4.79
N THR A 7 7.20 15.16 -4.32
CA THR A 7 7.98 14.26 -5.20
C THR A 7 7.24 12.94 -5.46
N GLY A 8 6.84 12.69 -6.70
CA GLY A 8 5.96 11.56 -7.10
C GLY A 8 6.60 10.16 -7.15
N ASN A 9 7.76 9.91 -6.55
CA ASN A 9 8.47 8.64 -6.70
C ASN A 9 8.11 7.55 -5.66
N LYS A 10 7.15 7.82 -4.78
CA LYS A 10 6.69 6.94 -3.70
C LYS A 10 5.17 7.02 -3.63
N GLY A 11 4.48 5.90 -3.56
CA GLY A 11 3.02 5.83 -3.69
C GLY A 11 2.52 4.41 -3.92
N GLY A 12 1.25 4.26 -4.29
CA GLY A 12 0.67 2.98 -4.63
C GLY A 12 -0.28 3.07 -5.82
N VAL A 13 -0.37 1.98 -6.56
CA VAL A 13 -1.28 1.77 -7.69
C VAL A 13 -2.12 0.54 -7.40
N GLY A 14 -3.44 0.65 -7.56
CA GLY A 14 -4.36 -0.44 -7.31
C GLY A 14 -5.27 -0.71 -8.50
N ILE A 15 -5.72 -1.97 -8.62
CA ILE A 15 -6.80 -2.39 -9.51
C ILE A 15 -7.81 -3.21 -8.71
N SER A 16 -9.10 -2.89 -8.88
CA SER A 16 -10.21 -3.67 -8.33
C SER A 16 -11.14 -4.11 -9.45
N PHE A 17 -11.58 -5.36 -9.41
CA PHE A 17 -12.61 -5.89 -10.28
C PHE A 17 -13.38 -7.02 -9.61
N ARG A 18 -14.58 -7.29 -10.12
CA ARG A 18 -15.42 -8.38 -9.64
C ARG A 18 -15.22 -9.63 -10.50
N PHE A 19 -14.93 -10.74 -9.85
CA PHE A 19 -14.79 -12.07 -10.43
C PHE A 19 -15.89 -12.98 -9.86
N TYR A 20 -16.92 -13.27 -10.66
CA TYR A 20 -18.17 -13.89 -10.21
C TYR A 20 -18.80 -13.13 -9.04
N GLU A 21 -18.94 -13.78 -7.88
CA GLU A 21 -19.51 -13.21 -6.66
C GLU A 21 -18.43 -12.61 -5.74
N SER A 22 -17.15 -12.72 -6.10
CA SER A 22 -16.03 -12.24 -5.30
C SER A 22 -15.44 -10.95 -5.88
N THR A 23 -15.13 -10.00 -5.02
CA THR A 23 -14.37 -8.80 -5.40
C THR A 23 -12.89 -9.03 -5.14
N LEU A 24 -12.05 -8.81 -6.15
CA LEU A 24 -10.60 -8.93 -6.05
C LEU A 24 -9.97 -7.55 -6.19
N CYS A 25 -9.09 -7.22 -5.25
CA CYS A 25 -8.33 -5.97 -5.25
C CYS A 25 -6.84 -6.27 -5.12
N PHE A 26 -6.05 -5.72 -6.05
CA PHE A 26 -4.59 -5.84 -6.06
C PHE A 26 -4.00 -4.46 -5.90
N VAL A 27 -3.15 -4.26 -4.89
CA VAL A 27 -2.47 -2.99 -4.62
C VAL A 27 -0.96 -3.23 -4.64
N ASN A 28 -0.26 -2.49 -5.49
CA ASN A 28 1.19 -2.42 -5.51
C ASN A 28 1.65 -1.08 -4.91
N CYS A 29 2.62 -1.13 -3.98
CA CYS A 29 3.11 0.06 -3.29
C CYS A 29 4.64 0.15 -3.35
N HIS A 30 5.14 1.37 -3.48
CA HIS A 30 6.55 1.72 -3.33
C HIS A 30 6.71 2.63 -2.10
N PHE A 31 7.04 2.03 -0.96
CA PHE A 31 7.21 2.71 0.33
C PHE A 31 8.60 3.34 0.52
N ALA A 32 8.75 4.13 1.58
CA ALA A 32 10.04 4.66 2.03
C ALA A 32 11.13 3.57 2.18
N SER A 33 12.29 3.81 1.54
CA SER A 33 13.47 2.95 1.56
C SER A 33 14.38 3.28 2.75
N GLY A 34 15.14 2.29 3.24
CA GLY A 34 16.10 2.44 4.33
C GLY A 34 15.64 1.72 5.61
N GLU A 35 16.56 1.05 6.30
CA GLU A 35 16.25 0.13 7.39
C GLU A 35 15.52 0.83 8.56
N ALA A 36 16.00 1.99 8.98
CA ALA A 36 15.42 2.79 10.07
C ALA A 36 14.10 3.53 9.73
N GLN A 37 13.57 3.40 8.50
CA GLN A 37 12.38 4.14 8.05
C GLN A 37 11.06 3.39 8.28
N THR A 38 10.98 2.53 9.30
CA THR A 38 9.75 1.74 9.60
C THR A 38 8.55 2.64 9.88
N GLN A 39 8.70 3.66 10.74
CA GLN A 39 7.62 4.60 11.03
C GLN A 39 7.12 5.29 9.75
N ARG A 40 8.03 5.68 8.86
CA ARG A 40 7.70 6.33 7.58
C ARG A 40 6.95 5.39 6.63
N ARG A 41 7.35 4.11 6.57
CA ARG A 41 6.61 3.09 5.82
C ARG A 41 5.19 2.89 6.34
N ASN A 42 5.00 2.94 7.65
CA ASN A 42 3.67 2.82 8.27
C ASN A 42 2.78 4.03 7.92
N GLU A 43 3.34 5.24 7.95
CA GLU A 43 2.66 6.46 7.50
C GLU A 43 2.29 6.40 6.01
N ASP A 44 3.19 5.88 5.16
CA ASP A 44 2.92 5.68 3.73
C ASP A 44 1.78 4.65 3.53
N TYR A 45 1.78 3.54 4.27
CA TYR A 45 0.70 2.55 4.24
C TYR A 45 -0.65 3.16 4.62
N GLN A 46 -0.73 3.86 5.76
CA GLN A 46 -1.98 4.51 6.21
C GLN A 46 -2.48 5.55 5.21
N THR A 47 -1.56 6.28 4.58
CA THR A 47 -1.91 7.25 3.54
C THR A 47 -2.51 6.57 2.31
N ILE A 48 -1.95 5.44 1.87
CA ILE A 48 -2.46 4.69 0.71
C ILE A 48 -3.81 4.07 1.05
N GLU A 49 -3.94 3.40 2.20
CA GLU A 49 -5.18 2.80 2.67
C GLU A 49 -6.32 3.82 2.76
N SER A 50 -6.06 5.01 3.30
CA SER A 50 -7.08 6.05 3.50
C SER A 50 -7.45 6.85 2.25
N ARG A 51 -6.57 6.91 1.24
CA ARG A 51 -6.78 7.74 0.04
C ARG A 51 -7.07 6.95 -1.23
N MET A 52 -6.73 5.67 -1.28
CA MET A 52 -7.01 4.84 -2.45
C MET A 52 -8.49 4.50 -2.49
N THR A 53 -9.14 4.87 -3.59
CA THR A 53 -10.57 4.63 -3.83
C THR A 53 -10.76 3.90 -5.15
N PHE A 54 -11.73 3.00 -5.17
CA PHE A 54 -12.13 2.25 -6.36
C PHE A 54 -13.55 2.64 -6.75
N THR A 55 -13.85 2.58 -8.05
CA THR A 55 -15.15 2.97 -8.60
C THR A 55 -16.27 1.99 -8.30
N ASP A 56 -15.97 0.85 -7.68
CA ASP A 56 -16.97 -0.14 -7.26
C ASP A 56 -17.74 0.29 -5.99
N GLY A 57 -17.37 1.42 -5.37
CA GLY A 57 -18.07 1.98 -4.21
C GLY A 57 -17.93 1.16 -2.93
N ILE A 58 -17.08 0.13 -2.94
CA ILE A 58 -16.79 -0.71 -1.79
C ILE A 58 -15.62 -0.08 -1.04
N ASN A 59 -15.72 0.08 0.28
CA ASN A 59 -14.55 0.36 1.09
C ASN A 59 -13.75 -0.93 1.23
N HIS A 60 -12.66 -1.05 0.47
CA HIS A 60 -11.79 -2.23 0.50
C HIS A 60 -10.96 -2.21 1.78
N SER A 61 -11.13 -3.23 2.63
CA SER A 61 -10.19 -3.51 3.71
C SER A 61 -9.06 -4.37 3.14
N TYR A 62 -7.87 -3.81 2.97
CA TYR A 62 -6.72 -4.47 2.32
C TYR A 62 -6.02 -5.54 3.19
N LYS A 63 -6.68 -6.00 4.26
CA LYS A 63 -6.08 -6.85 5.29
C LYS A 63 -6.01 -8.34 4.93
N ASP A 64 -6.68 -8.75 3.86
CA ASP A 64 -6.89 -10.18 3.62
C ASP A 64 -5.65 -10.87 3.02
N TYR A 65 -4.87 -10.19 2.18
CA TYR A 65 -3.63 -10.75 1.59
C TYR A 65 -2.59 -9.65 1.29
N ILE A 66 -1.70 -9.38 2.24
CA ILE A 66 -0.57 -8.45 2.05
C ILE A 66 0.67 -9.26 1.61
N TRP A 67 1.12 -9.07 0.37
CA TRP A 67 2.41 -9.55 -0.10
C TRP A 67 3.43 -8.41 -0.10
N TYR A 68 4.46 -8.53 0.74
CA TYR A 68 5.54 -7.57 0.85
C TYR A 68 6.86 -8.23 0.42
N THR A 69 7.55 -7.65 -0.55
CA THR A 69 8.93 -8.05 -0.91
C THR A 69 9.92 -7.10 -0.22
N PRO A 70 10.68 -7.57 0.77
CA PRO A 70 11.73 -6.79 1.40
C PRO A 70 12.75 -6.33 0.36
N THR A 71 13.00 -5.03 0.26
CA THR A 71 14.14 -4.51 -0.52
C THR A 71 15.46 -4.64 0.25
N THR A 72 15.40 -4.95 1.55
CA THR A 72 16.54 -5.21 2.42
C THR A 72 16.22 -6.33 3.41
N PRO A 73 17.20 -7.13 3.87
CA PRO A 73 16.97 -8.31 4.73
C PRO A 73 16.17 -8.08 6.01
N ASN A 74 16.11 -6.83 6.52
CA ASN A 74 15.45 -6.47 7.78
C ASN A 74 14.22 -5.57 7.60
N SER A 75 13.76 -5.31 6.37
CA SER A 75 12.54 -4.54 6.19
C SER A 75 11.35 -5.45 6.48
N LEU A 76 10.76 -5.28 7.66
CA LEU A 76 9.50 -5.90 8.04
C LEU A 76 8.34 -5.19 7.33
N ALA A 77 7.27 -5.94 7.06
CA ALA A 77 6.01 -5.34 6.62
C ALA A 77 5.55 -4.31 7.68
N PRO A 78 4.81 -3.26 7.29
CA PRO A 78 4.37 -2.18 8.20
C PRO A 78 3.51 -2.62 9.41
N ASN A 79 3.30 -3.92 9.57
CA ASN A 79 2.40 -4.59 10.51
C ASN A 79 2.89 -6.00 10.91
N ALA A 80 4.17 -6.32 10.73
CA ALA A 80 4.81 -7.52 11.27
C ALA A 80 5.44 -7.25 12.65
#